data_AF-A0A4U3M8Q1-F1
#
_entry.id   AF-A0A4U3M8Q1-F1
#
_cell.length_a   1.000
_cell.length_b   1.000
_cell.length_c   1.000
_cell.angle_alpha   90.00
_cell.angle_beta   90.00
_cell.angle_gamma   90.00
#
_symmetry.space_group_name_H-M   'P 1'
#
loop_
_entity.id
_entity.type
_entity.pdbx_description
1 polymer ?
#
loop_
_entity_poly.entity_id
_entity_poly.type
_entity_poly.pdbx_seq_one_letter_code
_entity_poly.pdbx_strand_id
1 'polypeptide(L)'
;MAGNPSVYGCQIALDYLTGRALDYASARTTYLALLTGNIADDALMSAMPEVTTAGYARQAVTWGAPSNARPSSAANSAVITFGPVTADMPVPVTYAALVTVSTGTAGKIIHKWLLDAPQQPVNGQALQIAIGKLVLTAN
;
A
#
# COMPACT_ATOMS: atom_id res chain seq x y z
N MET A 1 5.83 3.71 -10.07
CA MET A 1 4.57 3.98 -9.36
C MET A 1 4.65 5.31 -8.64
N ALA A 2 3.90 6.31 -9.09
CA ALA A 2 3.74 7.58 -8.36
C ALA A 2 2.73 7.39 -7.22
N GLY A 3 3.05 7.89 -6.03
CA GLY A 3 2.19 7.79 -4.86
C GLY A 3 2.12 9.07 -4.04
N ASN A 4 1.05 9.19 -3.26
CA ASN A 4 0.83 10.28 -2.33
C ASN A 4 0.32 9.77 -0.98
N PRO A 5 0.67 10.45 0.13
CA PRO A 5 0.13 10.13 1.43
C PRO A 5 -1.37 10.41 1.48
N SER A 6 -2.09 9.62 2.29
CA SER A 6 -3.44 9.98 2.72
C SER A 6 -3.38 11.12 3.73
N VAL A 7 -4.54 11.69 4.08
CA VAL A 7 -4.66 12.65 5.20
C VAL A 7 -4.07 12.05 6.48
N TYR A 8 -4.36 10.78 6.75
CA TYR A 8 -3.80 10.07 7.89
C TYR A 8 -2.28 9.91 7.82
N GLY A 9 -1.74 9.59 6.64
CA GLY A 9 -0.30 9.49 6.41
C GLY A 9 0.44 10.80 6.69
N CYS A 10 -0.13 11.93 6.25
CA CYS A 10 0.40 13.26 6.57
C CYS A 10 0.35 13.54 8.07
N GLN A 11 -0.78 13.23 8.72
CA GLN A 11 -0.97 13.47 10.15
C GLN A 11 0.08 12.74 10.98
N ILE A 12 0.27 11.43 10.77
CA ILE A 12 1.22 10.65 11.57
C ILE A 12 2.67 11.08 11.34
N ALA A 13 3.00 11.56 10.13
CA ALA A 13 4.33 12.10 9.85
C ALA A 13 4.57 13.38 10.67
N LEU A 14 3.59 14.28 10.73
CA LEU A 14 3.68 15.49 11.53
C LEU A 14 3.65 15.21 13.03
N ASP A 15 2.80 14.29 13.50
CA ASP A 15 2.76 13.91 14.92
C ASP A 15 4.12 13.37 15.38
N TYR A 16 4.79 12.56 14.55
CA TYR A 16 6.16 12.09 14.81
C TYR A 16 7.18 13.24 14.85
N LEU A 17 7.18 14.13 13.85
CA LEU A 17 8.14 15.25 13.77
C LEU A 17 7.95 16.29 14.87
N THR A 18 6.73 16.47 15.35
CA THR A 18 6.39 17.48 16.38
C THR A 18 6.37 16.94 17.80
N GLY A 19 6.56 15.62 17.98
CA GLY A 19 6.53 14.98 19.29
C GLY A 19 5.13 14.91 19.92
N ARG A 20 4.06 14.96 19.11
CA ARG A 20 2.69 14.75 19.60
C ARG A 20 2.45 13.26 19.90
N ALA A 21 1.37 12.98 20.64
CA ALA A 21 0.96 11.62 20.92
C ALA A 21 0.79 10.82 19.62
N LEU A 22 1.50 9.69 19.53
CA LEU A 22 1.48 8.82 18.37
C LEU A 22 0.42 7.75 18.54
N ASP A 23 -0.38 7.54 17.49
CA ASP A 23 -1.27 6.37 17.38
C ASP A 23 -0.50 5.04 17.44
N TYR A 24 0.77 5.07 17.05
CA TYR A 24 1.66 3.92 17.04
C TYR A 24 2.98 4.28 17.73
N ALA A 25 3.12 3.89 19.00
CA ALA A 25 4.31 4.14 19.80
C ALA A 25 5.49 3.19 19.51
N SER A 26 5.27 2.16 18.67
CA SER A 26 6.26 1.17 18.28
C SER A 26 6.19 0.86 16.79
N ALA A 27 7.21 0.17 16.27
CA ALA A 27 7.22 -0.30 14.89
C ALA A 27 5.98 -1.16 14.60
N ARG A 28 5.35 -0.93 13.45
CA ARG A 28 4.14 -1.62 12.99
C ARG A 28 4.39 -2.32 11.67
N THR A 29 3.68 -3.43 11.45
CA THR A 29 3.59 -4.05 10.13
C THR A 29 2.62 -3.24 9.26
N THR A 30 3.05 -2.90 8.05
CA THR A 30 2.18 -2.30 7.03
C THR A 30 1.88 -3.32 5.95
N TYR A 31 0.69 -3.26 5.38
CA TYR A 31 0.23 -4.17 4.34
C TYR A 31 -0.09 -3.40 3.07
N LEU A 32 0.18 -4.00 1.92
CA LEU A 32 -0.20 -3.45 0.63
C LEU A 32 -1.49 -4.12 0.16
N ALA A 33 -2.49 -3.30 -0.13
CA ALA A 33 -3.74 -3.69 -0.76
C ALA A 33 -3.75 -3.28 -2.23
N LEU A 34 -4.32 -4.11 -3.10
CA LEU A 34 -4.55 -3.80 -4.52
C LEU A 34 -5.98 -3.33 -4.72
N LEU A 35 -6.14 -2.26 -5.49
CA LEU A 35 -7.42 -1.59 -5.71
C LEU A 35 -7.75 -1.53 -7.21
N THR A 36 -9.03 -1.65 -7.53
CA THR A 36 -9.55 -1.54 -8.91
C THR A 36 -9.87 -0.10 -9.31
N GLY A 37 -9.80 0.84 -8.37
CA GLY A 37 -10.04 2.26 -8.61
C GLY A 37 -9.38 3.17 -7.57
N ASN A 38 -9.44 4.48 -7.83
CA ASN A 38 -8.89 5.50 -6.94
C ASN A 38 -9.72 5.63 -5.66
N ILE A 39 -9.12 6.19 -4.61
CA ILE A 39 -9.76 6.55 -3.35
C ILE A 39 -9.51 8.03 -3.04
N ALA A 40 -10.42 8.68 -2.32
CA ALA A 40 -10.18 10.02 -1.79
C ALA A 40 -9.01 10.01 -0.79
N ASP A 41 -8.36 11.15 -0.58
CA ASP A 41 -7.19 11.25 0.33
C ASP A 41 -7.56 11.01 1.80
N ASP A 42 -8.81 11.25 2.17
CA ASP A 42 -9.41 11.04 3.50
C ASP A 42 -10.27 9.77 3.58
N ALA A 43 -10.23 8.92 2.55
CA ALA A 43 -11.06 7.72 2.49
C ALA A 43 -10.82 6.80 3.69
N LEU A 44 -11.90 6.20 4.19
CA LEU A 44 -11.84 5.09 5.14
C LEU A 44 -11.55 3.79 4.40
N MET A 45 -10.96 2.81 5.08
CA MET A 45 -10.69 1.49 4.48
C MET A 45 -11.94 0.78 4.00
N SER A 46 -13.11 1.06 4.60
CA SER A 46 -14.41 0.51 4.16
C SER A 46 -14.87 1.02 2.79
N ALA A 47 -14.30 2.13 2.30
CA ALA A 47 -14.62 2.71 1.00
C ALA A 47 -13.61 2.30 -0.10
N MET A 48 -12.61 1.48 0.22
CA MET A 48 -11.62 1.03 -0.78
C MET A 48 -12.27 0.07 -1.78
N PRO A 49 -12.12 0.30 -3.09
CA PRO A 49 -12.48 -0.67 -4.12
C PRO A 49 -11.39 -1.75 -4.21
N GLU A 50 -11.22 -2.50 -3.12
CA GLU A 50 -10.19 -3.53 -3.00
C GLU A 50 -10.53 -4.76 -3.85
N VAL A 51 -9.48 -5.41 -4.38
CA VAL A 51 -9.63 -6.67 -5.11
C VAL A 51 -10.29 -7.73 -4.22
N THR A 52 -11.29 -8.41 -4.77
CA THR A 52 -12.03 -9.49 -4.08
C THR A 52 -11.87 -10.86 -4.74
N THR A 53 -11.12 -10.95 -5.84
CA THR A 53 -10.88 -12.20 -6.56
C THR A 53 -10.22 -13.24 -5.65
N ALA A 54 -10.70 -14.48 -5.69
CA ALA A 54 -10.16 -15.56 -4.87
C ALA A 54 -8.66 -15.78 -5.12
N GLY A 55 -7.90 -16.07 -4.06
CA GLY A 55 -6.44 -16.17 -4.08
C GLY A 55 -5.72 -14.84 -3.83
N TYR A 56 -6.40 -13.69 -3.94
CA TYR A 56 -5.86 -12.42 -3.50
C TYR A 56 -5.90 -12.28 -1.97
N ALA A 57 -4.81 -11.78 -1.40
CA ALA A 57 -4.73 -11.29 -0.03
C ALA A 57 -3.74 -10.14 0.06
N ARG A 58 -3.96 -9.19 0.98
CA ARG A 58 -3.01 -8.11 1.27
C ARG A 58 -1.67 -8.69 1.70
N GLN A 59 -0.59 -8.06 1.26
CA GLN A 59 0.76 -8.56 1.52
C GLN A 59 1.49 -7.65 2.51
N ALA A 60 2.16 -8.23 3.49
CA ALA A 60 3.03 -7.46 4.38
C ALA A 60 4.18 -6.85 3.57
N VAL A 61 4.50 -5.58 3.85
CA VAL A 61 5.59 -4.88 3.18
C VAL A 61 6.82 -4.90 4.09
N THR A 62 7.92 -5.44 3.58
CA THR A 62 9.24 -5.27 4.21
C THR A 62 9.90 -4.05 3.59
N TRP A 63 10.23 -3.06 4.41
CA TRP A 63 10.86 -1.82 3.97
C TRP A 63 12.38 -1.87 4.14
N GLY A 64 13.11 -1.27 3.21
CA GLY A 64 14.49 -0.89 3.41
C GLY A 64 14.61 0.37 4.28
N ALA A 65 15.81 0.63 4.78
CA ALA A 65 16.10 1.87 5.49
C ALA A 65 15.92 3.10 4.57
N PRO A 66 15.45 4.24 5.10
CA PRO A 66 15.37 5.47 4.33
C PRO A 66 16.75 5.98 3.91
N SER A 67 16.84 6.60 2.74
CA SER A 67 18.09 7.15 2.21
C SER A 67 18.59 8.35 3.01
N ASN A 68 19.90 8.45 3.21
CA ASN A 68 20.55 9.65 3.75
C ASN A 68 20.72 10.73 2.66
N ALA A 69 19.60 11.25 2.15
CA ALA A 69 19.54 12.24 1.08
C ALA A 69 18.29 13.13 1.22
N ARG A 70 18.25 14.24 0.48
CA ARG A 70 17.08 15.11 0.37
C ARG A 70 16.63 15.23 -1.10
N PRO A 71 15.42 14.78 -1.48
CA PRO A 71 14.42 14.13 -0.62
C PRO A 71 14.87 12.75 -0.10
N SER A 72 14.38 12.36 1.08
CA SER A 72 14.66 11.03 1.65
C SER A 72 13.60 10.04 1.19
N SER A 73 14.00 8.83 0.83
CA SER A 73 13.08 7.80 0.33
C SER A 73 13.37 6.43 0.92
N ALA A 74 12.31 5.63 1.08
CA ALA A 74 12.38 4.22 1.46
C ALA A 74 11.61 3.39 0.43
N ALA A 75 12.08 2.19 0.16
CA ALA A 75 11.45 1.29 -0.80
C ALA A 75 11.29 -0.11 -0.23
N ASN A 76 10.42 -0.93 -0.83
CA ASN A 76 10.29 -2.34 -0.45
C ASN A 76 11.62 -3.08 -0.68
N SER A 77 12.07 -3.82 0.33
CA SER A 77 13.33 -4.58 0.30
C SER A 77 13.16 -6.06 -0.07
N ALA A 78 11.91 -6.51 -0.25
CA ALA A 78 11.57 -7.85 -0.72
C ALA A 78 10.49 -7.77 -1.82
N VAL A 79 10.43 -8.81 -2.66
CA VAL A 79 9.36 -8.96 -3.66
C VAL A 79 8.03 -9.15 -2.93
N ILE A 80 7.01 -8.41 -3.35
CA ILE A 80 5.65 -8.52 -2.82
C ILE A 80 4.83 -9.32 -3.84
N THR A 81 4.29 -10.47 -3.45
CA THR A 81 3.56 -11.38 -4.35
C THR A 81 2.11 -11.52 -3.92
N PHE A 82 1.19 -11.23 -4.83
CA PHE A 82 -0.25 -11.42 -4.66
C PHE A 82 -0.70 -12.63 -5.47
N GLY A 83 -1.36 -13.58 -4.81
CA GLY A 83 -1.82 -14.80 -5.46
C GLY A 83 -0.88 -16.01 -5.32
N PRO A 84 -0.99 -17.00 -6.21
CA PRO A 84 -1.77 -16.96 -7.46
C PRO A 84 -3.27 -16.77 -7.21
N VAL A 85 -3.94 -16.04 -8.11
CA VAL A 85 -5.41 -15.96 -8.08
C VAL A 85 -6.00 -17.28 -8.55
N THR A 86 -7.13 -17.68 -7.98
CA THR A 86 -7.80 -18.96 -8.30
C THR A 86 -9.02 -18.76 -9.20
N ALA A 87 -9.21 -17.55 -9.73
CA ALA A 87 -10.23 -17.16 -10.68
C ALA A 87 -9.73 -15.97 -11.50
N ASP A 88 -10.31 -15.74 -12.67
CA ASP A 88 -9.98 -14.59 -13.50
C ASP A 88 -10.41 -13.30 -12.81
N MET A 89 -9.53 -12.29 -12.80
CA MET A 89 -9.90 -10.98 -12.28
C MET A 89 -10.90 -10.31 -13.22
N PRO A 90 -12.09 -9.89 -12.75
CA PRO A 90 -13.11 -9.30 -13.62
C PRO A 90 -12.79 -7.84 -13.99
N VAL A 91 -11.99 -7.16 -13.15
CA VAL A 91 -11.62 -5.76 -13.29
C VAL A 91 -10.11 -5.63 -13.02
N PRO A 92 -9.36 -4.85 -13.82
CA PRO A 92 -7.95 -4.66 -13.60
C PRO A 92 -7.66 -3.89 -12.30
N VAL A 93 -6.54 -4.24 -11.68
CA VAL A 93 -5.90 -3.45 -10.62
C VAL A 93 -5.30 -2.20 -11.25
N THR A 94 -5.63 -1.05 -10.71
CA THR A 94 -5.12 0.25 -11.17
C THR A 94 -4.43 1.05 -10.07
N TYR A 95 -4.72 0.76 -8.79
CA TYR A 95 -4.09 1.43 -7.65
C TYR A 95 -3.62 0.42 -6.61
N ALA A 96 -2.73 0.88 -5.72
CA ALA A 96 -2.35 0.17 -4.51
C ALA A 96 -2.46 1.12 -3.30
N ALA A 97 -2.75 0.57 -2.12
CA ALA A 97 -2.82 1.34 -0.88
C ALA A 97 -2.04 0.66 0.24
N LEU A 98 -1.27 1.46 0.99
CA LEU A 98 -0.61 1.02 2.22
C LEU A 98 -1.59 1.15 3.37
N VAL A 99 -1.84 0.05 4.07
CA VAL A 99 -2.82 -0.03 5.15
C VAL A 99 -2.21 -0.64 6.42
N THR A 100 -2.88 -0.44 7.55
CA THR A 100 -2.37 -0.87 8.87
C THR A 100 -2.82 -2.27 9.29
N VAL A 101 -3.73 -2.91 8.56
CA VAL A 101 -4.29 -4.23 8.92
C VAL A 101 -4.28 -5.19 7.74
N SER A 102 -4.00 -6.47 8.01
CA SER A 102 -3.92 -7.53 6.99
C SER A 102 -5.27 -7.93 6.40
N THR A 103 -6.35 -7.78 7.18
CA THR A 103 -7.72 -8.11 6.78
C THR A 103 -8.71 -7.11 7.37
N GLY A 104 -9.94 -7.10 6.84
CA GLY A 104 -11.01 -6.21 7.31
C GLY A 104 -10.77 -4.73 7.01
N THR A 105 -11.62 -3.88 7.59
CA THR A 105 -11.72 -2.44 7.26
C THR A 105 -11.54 -1.51 8.47
N ALA A 106 -11.19 -2.05 9.63
CA ALA A 106 -11.01 -1.28 10.87
C ALA A 106 -9.67 -0.52 10.97
N GLY A 107 -8.77 -0.68 9.99
CA GLY A 107 -7.48 -0.01 9.97
C GLY A 107 -7.52 1.40 9.38
N LYS A 108 -6.34 1.89 8.99
CA LYS A 108 -6.12 3.18 8.34
C LYS A 108 -5.35 3.01 7.04
N ILE A 109 -5.61 3.90 6.08
CA ILE A 109 -4.83 4.06 4.86
C ILE A 109 -3.73 5.06 5.14
N ILE A 110 -2.48 4.74 4.81
CA ILE A 110 -1.30 5.57 5.03
C ILE A 110 -0.87 6.28 3.75
N HIS A 111 -0.92 5.55 2.63
CA HIS A 111 -0.41 6.02 1.36
C HIS A 111 -1.13 5.30 0.22
N LYS A 112 -1.21 5.93 -0.95
CA LYS A 112 -1.75 5.31 -2.16
C LYS A 112 -0.83 5.54 -3.34
N TRP A 113 -0.86 4.61 -4.29
CA TRP A 113 -0.11 4.67 -5.53
C TRP A 113 -1.00 4.36 -6.72
N LEU A 114 -0.76 5.06 -7.83
CA LEU A 114 -1.22 4.64 -9.15
C LEU A 114 -0.23 3.61 -9.71
N LEU A 115 -0.74 2.50 -10.26
CA LEU A 115 0.09 1.55 -11.01
C LEU A 115 0.50 2.16 -12.34
N ASP A 116 1.76 1.93 -12.74
CA ASP A 116 2.30 2.45 -14.00
C ASP A 116 1.57 1.84 -15.22
N ALA A 117 1.05 0.62 -15.06
CA ALA A 117 0.15 -0.04 -16.01
C ALA A 117 -0.91 -0.85 -15.25
N PRO A 118 -2.19 -0.85 -15.69
CA PRO A 118 -3.21 -1.72 -15.13
C PRO A 118 -2.79 -3.19 -15.19
N GLN A 119 -3.15 -3.99 -14.18
CA GLN A 119 -2.81 -5.41 -14.12
C GLN A 119 -4.07 -6.24 -13.90
N GLN A 120 -4.25 -7.29 -14.71
CA GLN A 120 -5.43 -8.17 -14.61
C GLN A 120 -5.01 -9.65 -14.70
N PRO A 121 -4.42 -10.20 -13.64
CA PRO A 121 -4.14 -11.64 -13.52
C PRO A 121 -5.35 -12.51 -13.87
N VAL A 122 -5.11 -13.55 -14.66
CA VAL A 122 -6.07 -14.64 -14.87
C VAL A 122 -5.78 -15.82 -13.93
N ASN A 123 -6.68 -16.80 -13.88
CA ASN A 123 -6.53 -17.96 -13.00
C ASN A 123 -5.14 -18.62 -13.12
N GLY A 124 -4.52 -18.89 -11.97
CA GLY A 124 -3.17 -19.45 -11.86
C GLY A 124 -2.04 -18.43 -11.96
N GLN A 125 -2.32 -17.16 -12.25
CA GLN A 125 -1.31 -16.10 -12.29
C GLN A 125 -1.18 -15.37 -10.96
N ALA A 126 0.03 -14.87 -10.69
CA ALA A 126 0.32 -13.99 -9.56
C ALA A 126 0.69 -12.60 -10.07
N LEU A 127 0.40 -11.58 -9.26
CA LEU A 127 0.90 -10.22 -9.46
C LEU A 127 2.09 -10.01 -8.53
N GLN A 128 3.16 -9.42 -9.04
CA GLN A 128 4.35 -9.14 -8.25
C GLN A 128 4.75 -7.67 -8.34
N ILE A 129 5.17 -7.13 -7.20
CA ILE A 129 5.90 -5.87 -7.15
C ILE A 129 7.36 -6.20 -6.82
N ALA A 130 8.24 -5.94 -7.77
CA ALA A 130 9.66 -6.19 -7.63
C ALA A 130 10.27 -5.33 -6.50
N ILE A 131 11.44 -5.75 -6.01
CA ILE A 131 12.22 -5.00 -5.02
C ILE A 131 12.48 -3.58 -5.53
N GLY A 132 12.34 -2.59 -4.65
CA GLY A 132 12.61 -1.19 -4.96
C GLY A 132 11.56 -0.49 -5.84
N LYS A 133 10.43 -1.13 -6.16
CA LYS A 133 9.39 -0.53 -7.03
C LYS A 133 8.25 0.15 -6.27
N LEU A 134 8.04 -0.22 -5.01
CA LEU A 134 7.14 0.49 -4.11
C LEU A 134 7.97 1.49 -3.29
N VAL A 135 7.79 2.79 -3.55
CA VAL A 135 8.61 3.85 -2.94
C VAL A 135 7.74 4.83 -2.15
N LEU A 136 8.21 5.18 -0.96
CA LEU A 136 7.73 6.30 -0.15
C LEU A 136 8.81 7.38 -0.13
N THR A 137 8.40 8.64 -0.31
CA THR A 137 9.32 9.78 -0.31
C THR A 137 8.83 10.85 0.67
N ALA A 138 9.75 11.35 1.50
CA ALA A 138 9.57 12.54 2.31
C ALA A 138 10.29 13.72 1.61
N ASN A 139 9.52 14.73 1.22
CA ASN A 139 9.98 15.92 0.49
C ASN A 139 10.15 17.13 1.41
#